data_AF-A0A933P855-F1
#
_entry.id   AF-A0A933P855-F1
#
_cell.length_a   1.000
_cell.length_b   1.000
_cell.length_c   1.000
_cell.angle_alpha   90.00
_cell.angle_beta   90.00
_cell.angle_gamma   90.00
#
_symmetry.space_group_name_H-M   'P 1'
#
loop_
_entity.id
_entity.type
_entity.pdbx_description
1 polymer ?
#
loop_
_entity_poly.entity_id
_entity_poly.type
_entity_poly.pdbx_seq_one_letter_code
_entity_poly.pdbx_strand_id
1 'polypeptide(L)'
;MTGQVPAWTPPAPDEDVVLQWDGIEWKEVYRGEWEQLIGVGPLWGTGPDDLWVVGTDSLRLGTCSVLHWDGQAWALTPLVGSAGLTAITGTAPDDVWIVGAEGIVWHFDGAWSLVRTGPMDEDLLGVWAADRNDAWAVGRVAARYPESAYPAHGLILHWDGSTWSYWR
;
A
#
# COMPACT_ATOMS: atom_id res chain seq x y z
N MET A 1 23.66 30.02 -14.32
CA MET A 1 22.32 30.45 -14.75
C MET A 1 21.33 29.70 -13.88
N THR A 2 20.67 30.38 -12.94
CA THR A 2 19.65 29.77 -12.08
C THR A 2 18.34 29.78 -12.86
N GLY A 3 18.02 28.68 -13.55
CA GLY A 3 16.70 28.50 -14.15
C GLY A 3 15.67 28.49 -13.03
N GLN A 4 14.64 29.32 -13.13
CA GLN A 4 13.51 29.25 -12.22
C GLN A 4 12.79 27.92 -12.47
N VAL A 5 12.59 27.14 -11.42
CA VAL A 5 11.68 25.98 -11.45
C VAL A 5 10.29 26.51 -11.82
N PRO A 6 9.62 25.95 -12.84
CA PRO A 6 8.26 26.35 -13.21
C PRO A 6 7.34 26.32 -11.98
N ALA A 7 6.47 27.32 -11.86
CA ALA A 7 5.53 27.38 -10.75
C ALA A 7 4.51 26.24 -10.88
N TRP A 8 4.50 25.32 -9.91
CA TRP A 8 3.51 24.25 -9.83
C TRP A 8 2.12 24.85 -9.63
N THR A 9 1.16 24.40 -10.45
CA THR A 9 -0.26 24.74 -10.28
C THR A 9 -0.96 23.51 -9.72
N PRO A 10 -1.56 23.57 -8.51
CA PRO A 10 -2.26 22.43 -7.94
C PRO A 10 -3.40 21.95 -8.84
N PRO A 11 -3.66 20.63 -8.89
CA PRO A 11 -4.88 20.10 -9.51
C PRO A 11 -6.14 20.57 -8.75
N ALA A 12 -7.31 20.39 -9.35
CA ALA A 12 -8.56 20.72 -8.68
C ALA A 12 -8.73 19.88 -7.40
N PRO A 13 -9.40 20.39 -6.35
CA PRO A 13 -9.48 19.73 -5.04
C PRO A 13 -10.14 18.34 -5.03
N ASP A 14 -10.73 17.91 -6.14
CA ASP A 14 -11.43 16.63 -6.26
C ASP A 14 -10.74 15.64 -7.24
N GLU A 15 -9.50 15.92 -7.66
CA GLU A 15 -8.73 15.06 -8.56
C GLU A 15 -7.60 14.35 -7.81
N ASP A 16 -7.58 13.02 -7.91
CA ASP A 16 -6.47 12.19 -7.48
C ASP A 16 -5.33 12.25 -8.50
N VAL A 17 -4.14 12.64 -8.08
CA VAL A 17 -2.95 12.69 -8.97
C VAL A 17 -1.78 11.91 -8.38
N VAL A 18 -1.01 11.26 -9.25
CA VAL A 18 0.34 10.76 -8.92
C VAL A 18 1.34 11.62 -9.67
N LEU A 19 2.31 12.16 -8.92
CA LEU A 19 3.40 12.97 -9.46
C LEU A 19 4.71 12.18 -9.37
N GLN A 20 5.54 12.33 -10.40
CA GLN A 20 6.88 11.77 -10.48
C GLN A 20 7.92 12.89 -10.62
N TRP A 21 8.98 12.83 -9.82
CA TRP A 21 10.12 13.74 -9.95
C TRP A 21 11.14 13.18 -10.94
N ASP A 22 11.46 13.93 -11.99
CA ASP A 22 12.42 13.50 -13.02
C ASP A 22 13.87 13.98 -12.78
N GLY A 23 14.12 14.60 -11.62
CA GLY A 23 15.40 15.24 -11.29
C GLY A 23 15.39 16.76 -11.48
N ILE A 24 14.40 17.30 -12.21
CA ILE A 24 14.31 18.71 -12.58
C ILE A 24 12.95 19.30 -12.19
N GLU A 25 11.86 18.58 -12.49
CA GLU A 25 10.49 19.00 -12.22
C GLU A 25 9.58 17.84 -11.81
N TRP A 26 8.44 18.17 -11.18
CA TRP A 26 7.37 17.23 -10.92
C TRP A 26 6.49 17.10 -12.14
N LYS A 27 6.31 15.88 -12.63
CA LYS A 27 5.44 15.52 -13.76
C LYS A 27 4.27 14.69 -13.28
N GLU A 28 3.09 14.99 -13.80
CA GLU A 28 1.92 14.16 -13.58
C GLU A 28 2.02 12.87 -14.40
N VAL A 29 1.94 11.73 -13.72
CA VAL A 29 1.97 10.39 -14.33
C VAL A 29 0.67 9.62 -14.13
N TYR A 30 -0.21 10.14 -13.27
CA TYR A 30 -1.59 9.68 -13.13
C TYR A 30 -2.48 10.88 -12.85
N ARG A 31 -3.63 10.87 -13.51
CA ARG A 31 -4.78 11.71 -13.17
C ARG A 31 -5.98 10.79 -13.15
N GLY A 32 -6.56 10.61 -11.97
CA GLY A 32 -7.76 9.82 -11.81
C GLY A 32 -8.92 10.54 -12.48
N GLU A 33 -9.49 9.92 -13.52
CA GLU A 33 -10.89 10.16 -13.85
C GLU A 33 -11.74 9.39 -12.83
N TRP A 34 -12.89 9.94 -12.45
CA TRP A 34 -13.76 9.62 -11.30
C TRP A 34 -14.16 8.13 -11.06
N GLU A 35 -13.62 7.18 -11.81
CA GLU A 35 -14.10 5.81 -11.94
C GLU A 35 -13.08 4.73 -11.51
N GLN A 36 -11.87 5.08 -11.07
CA GLN A 36 -10.85 4.05 -10.74
C GLN A 36 -10.38 4.02 -9.27
N LEU A 37 -10.24 5.18 -8.61
CA LEU A 37 -9.84 5.30 -7.20
C LEU A 37 -10.57 6.48 -6.53
N ILE A 38 -10.91 6.35 -5.25
CA ILE A 38 -11.14 7.50 -4.35
C ILE A 38 -9.98 7.55 -3.38
N GLY A 39 -9.15 8.58 -3.52
CA GLY A 39 -7.93 8.78 -2.75
C GLY A 39 -6.81 7.90 -3.27
N VAL A 40 -5.79 8.52 -3.87
CA VAL A 40 -4.47 7.88 -3.95
C VAL A 40 -3.99 7.66 -2.52
N GLY A 41 -3.94 6.40 -2.11
CA GLY A 41 -3.44 6.02 -0.80
C GLY A 41 -1.92 5.87 -0.78
N PRO A 42 -1.38 5.01 0.09
CA PRO A 42 0.04 4.69 0.13
C PRO A 42 0.58 4.26 -1.25
N LEU A 43 1.78 4.76 -1.58
CA LEU A 43 2.50 4.53 -2.83
C LEU A 43 3.87 3.91 -2.51
N TRP A 44 4.27 2.92 -3.31
CA TRP A 44 5.64 2.40 -3.33
C TRP A 44 6.05 2.07 -4.76
N GLY A 45 7.35 2.00 -5.05
CA GLY A 45 7.83 1.51 -6.34
C GLY A 45 9.35 1.41 -6.38
N THR A 46 9.87 0.68 -7.38
CA THR A 46 11.32 0.51 -7.57
C THR A 46 11.94 1.56 -8.49
N GLY A 47 11.12 2.23 -9.29
CA GLY A 47 11.59 3.16 -10.29
C GLY A 47 10.46 3.84 -11.05
N PRO A 48 10.81 4.61 -12.10
CA PRO A 48 9.82 5.41 -12.81
C PRO A 48 8.80 4.59 -13.61
N ASP A 49 9.11 3.32 -13.87
CA ASP A 49 8.31 2.39 -14.67
C ASP A 49 7.74 1.24 -13.83
N ASP A 50 7.80 1.34 -12.50
CA ASP A 50 7.28 0.33 -11.58
C ASP A 50 6.80 1.01 -10.30
N LEU A 51 5.52 1.40 -10.29
CA LEU A 51 4.86 2.04 -9.15
C LEU A 51 3.58 1.28 -8.78
N TRP A 52 3.34 1.15 -7.49
CA TRP A 52 2.18 0.49 -6.91
C TRP A 52 1.45 1.44 -5.97
N VAL A 53 0.14 1.57 -6.18
CA VAL A 53 -0.76 2.36 -5.33
C VAL A 53 -1.79 1.44 -4.71
N VAL A 54 -2.05 1.61 -3.42
CA VAL A 54 -3.21 0.99 -2.77
C VAL A 54 -4.21 2.09 -2.39
N GLY A 55 -5.49 1.84 -2.61
CA GLY A 55 -6.53 2.83 -2.32
C GLY A 55 -7.92 2.20 -2.26
N THR A 56 -8.94 3.04 -2.09
CA THR A 56 -10.34 2.59 -2.05
C THR A 56 -10.94 2.68 -3.46
N ASP A 57 -11.64 1.63 -3.89
CA ASP A 57 -12.36 1.62 -5.18
C ASP A 57 -13.58 2.55 -5.11
N SER A 58 -13.68 3.51 -6.03
CA SER A 58 -14.81 4.45 -6.11
C SER A 58 -16.11 3.80 -6.56
N LEU A 59 -16.03 2.72 -7.33
CA LEU A 59 -17.16 2.04 -7.93
C LEU A 59 -17.72 0.92 -7.04
N ARG A 60 -16.93 0.46 -6.07
CA ARG A 60 -17.29 -0.63 -5.16
C ARG A 60 -17.04 -0.20 -3.72
N LEU A 61 -18.01 0.54 -3.19
CA LEU A 61 -18.06 0.96 -1.78
C LEU A 61 -17.69 -0.21 -0.86
N GLY A 62 -16.54 -0.11 -0.19
CA GLY A 62 -16.03 -1.14 0.73
C GLY A 62 -14.99 -2.11 0.15
N THR A 63 -14.52 -1.91 -1.09
CA THR A 63 -13.38 -2.68 -1.65
C THR A 63 -12.16 -1.78 -1.83
N CYS A 64 -10.97 -2.35 -1.64
CA CYS A 64 -9.72 -1.69 -1.99
C CYS A 64 -9.22 -2.15 -3.34
N SER A 65 -8.60 -1.22 -4.06
CA SER A 65 -7.95 -1.43 -5.34
C SER A 65 -6.45 -1.32 -5.18
N VAL A 66 -5.73 -2.13 -5.93
CA VAL A 66 -4.30 -1.99 -6.15
C VAL A 66 -4.10 -1.58 -7.60
N LEU A 67 -3.41 -0.47 -7.85
CA LEU A 67 -3.00 -0.07 -9.20
C LEU A 67 -1.51 -0.31 -9.38
N HIS A 68 -1.12 -0.78 -10.55
CA HIS A 68 0.28 -0.93 -10.97
C HIS A 68 0.55 -0.08 -12.21
N TRP A 69 1.65 0.66 -12.19
CA TRP A 69 2.19 1.40 -13.31
C TRP A 69 3.40 0.65 -13.87
N ASP A 70 3.35 0.36 -15.17
CA ASP A 70 4.41 -0.38 -15.89
C ASP A 70 5.34 0.51 -16.73
N GLY A 71 5.27 1.83 -16.54
CA GLY A 71 5.97 2.81 -17.38
C GLY A 71 5.18 3.31 -18.58
N GLN A 72 4.04 2.67 -18.90
CA GLN A 72 3.20 3.03 -20.04
C GLN A 72 1.74 3.26 -19.66
N ALA A 73 1.19 2.41 -18.80
CA ALA A 73 -0.20 2.45 -18.39
C ALA A 73 -0.39 2.03 -16.93
N TRP A 74 -1.42 2.58 -16.31
CA TRP A 74 -1.92 2.10 -15.03
C TRP A 74 -2.88 0.93 -15.27
N ALA A 75 -2.70 -0.15 -14.53
CA ALA A 75 -3.53 -1.35 -14.57
C ALA A 75 -4.09 -1.67 -13.18
N LEU A 76 -5.38 -2.01 -13.14
CA LEU A 76 -6.01 -2.54 -11.93
C LEU A 76 -5.51 -3.96 -11.66
N THR A 77 -4.99 -4.17 -10.46
CA THR A 77 -4.60 -5.46 -9.92
C THR A 77 -5.70 -5.96 -8.99
N PRO A 78 -6.48 -6.97 -9.38
CA PRO A 78 -7.58 -7.48 -8.56
C PRO A 78 -7.04 -8.34 -7.41
N LEU A 79 -7.11 -7.82 -6.18
CA LEU A 79 -6.92 -8.62 -4.96
C LEU A 79 -8.30 -8.91 -4.36
N VAL A 80 -8.62 -10.17 -4.12
CA VAL A 80 -9.92 -10.58 -3.57
C VAL A 80 -9.83 -10.60 -2.04
N GLY A 81 -10.80 -9.99 -1.35
CA GLY A 81 -10.82 -9.94 0.11
C GLY A 81 -9.93 -8.87 0.73
N SER A 82 -9.39 -7.95 -0.07
CA SER A 82 -8.63 -6.78 0.36
C SER A 82 -9.57 -5.63 0.73
N ALA A 83 -10.19 -5.69 1.90
CA ALA A 83 -10.86 -4.52 2.49
C ALA A 83 -9.90 -3.84 3.47
N GLY A 84 -9.84 -2.51 3.41
CA GLY A 84 -9.01 -1.71 4.32
C GLY A 84 -7.50 -1.94 4.18
N LEU A 85 -6.96 -1.91 2.96
CA LEU A 85 -5.51 -1.86 2.74
C LEU A 85 -4.97 -0.50 3.24
N THR A 86 -3.90 -0.53 4.02
CA THR A 86 -3.43 0.65 4.79
C THR A 86 -2.02 1.09 4.45
N ALA A 87 -1.17 0.18 3.97
CA ALA A 87 0.21 0.48 3.62
C ALA A 87 0.77 -0.50 2.59
N ILE A 88 1.73 -0.02 1.80
CA ILE A 88 2.49 -0.80 0.83
C ILE A 88 3.99 -0.52 1.01
N THR A 89 4.81 -1.54 0.82
CA THR A 89 6.27 -1.45 0.75
C THR A 89 6.81 -2.53 -0.18
N GLY A 90 8.12 -2.54 -0.40
CA GLY A 90 8.78 -3.57 -1.18
C GLY A 90 10.28 -3.34 -1.24
N THR A 91 11.00 -4.30 -1.83
CA THR A 91 12.46 -4.25 -1.97
C THR A 91 12.94 -4.49 -3.41
N ALA A 92 12.08 -5.07 -4.25
CA ALA A 92 12.33 -5.35 -5.66
C ALA A 92 11.01 -5.44 -6.45
N PRO A 93 11.02 -5.45 -7.80
CA PRO A 93 9.79 -5.55 -8.59
C PRO A 93 9.02 -6.86 -8.33
N ASP A 94 9.72 -7.89 -7.85
CA ASP A 94 9.19 -9.20 -7.45
C ASP A 94 9.21 -9.39 -5.92
N ASP A 95 9.21 -8.32 -5.13
CA ASP A 95 9.11 -8.38 -3.67
C ASP A 95 8.36 -7.16 -3.13
N VAL A 96 7.04 -7.29 -3.08
CA VAL A 96 6.11 -6.21 -2.67
C VAL A 96 5.17 -6.72 -1.60
N TRP A 97 4.99 -5.93 -0.54
CA TRP A 97 4.15 -6.24 0.60
C TRP A 97 3.05 -5.20 0.76
N ILE A 98 1.81 -5.66 0.91
CA ILE A 98 0.67 -4.82 1.27
C ILE A 98 0.09 -5.32 2.57
N VAL A 99 -0.21 -4.42 3.50
CA VAL A 99 -0.88 -4.75 4.76
C VAL A 99 -2.20 -4.03 4.91
N GLY A 100 -3.07 -4.52 5.79
CA GLY A 100 -4.38 -3.93 6.02
C GLY A 100 -5.09 -4.42 7.28
N ALA A 101 -6.41 -4.18 7.29
CA ALA A 101 -7.31 -4.63 8.34
C ALA A 101 -7.35 -6.17 8.46
N GLU A 102 -7.81 -6.66 9.61
CA GLU A 102 -8.00 -8.09 9.91
C GLU A 102 -6.74 -8.97 9.70
N GLY A 103 -5.56 -8.39 9.87
CA GLY A 103 -4.26 -9.04 9.72
C GLY A 103 -3.94 -9.37 8.27
N ILE A 104 -4.62 -8.75 7.30
CA ILE A 104 -4.36 -8.99 5.88
C ILE A 104 -2.92 -8.58 5.55
N VAL A 105 -2.17 -9.54 5.02
CA VAL A 105 -0.87 -9.32 4.39
C VAL A 105 -0.86 -9.99 3.03
N TRP A 106 -0.62 -9.21 1.99
CA TRP A 106 -0.37 -9.68 0.63
C TRP A 106 1.11 -9.57 0.31
N HIS A 107 1.65 -10.59 -0.33
CA HIS A 107 3.02 -10.62 -0.84
C HIS A 107 3.02 -10.89 -2.33
N PHE A 108 3.83 -10.13 -3.08
CA PHE A 108 4.09 -10.34 -4.48
C PHE A 108 5.50 -10.90 -4.66
N ASP A 109 5.59 -12.12 -5.19
CA ASP A 109 6.85 -12.81 -5.55
C ASP A 109 6.90 -13.20 -7.03
N GLY A 110 6.24 -12.39 -7.87
CA GLY A 110 5.87 -12.73 -9.25
C GLY A 110 4.38 -13.12 -9.37
N ALA A 111 3.75 -13.47 -8.25
CA ALA A 111 2.30 -13.55 -8.12
C ALA A 111 1.87 -13.07 -6.74
N TRP A 112 0.65 -12.52 -6.64
CA TRP A 112 0.09 -12.12 -5.35
C TRP A 112 -0.39 -13.32 -4.56
N SER A 113 0.04 -13.42 -3.30
CA SER A 113 -0.42 -14.43 -2.35
C SER A 113 -0.75 -13.83 -0.98
N LEU A 114 -1.75 -14.39 -0.31
CA LEU A 114 -2.11 -13.98 1.05
C LEU A 114 -1.20 -14.71 2.05
N VAL A 115 -0.49 -13.94 2.87
CA VAL A 115 0.38 -14.45 3.93
C VAL A 115 -0.32 -14.27 5.27
N ARG A 116 -0.38 -15.34 6.07
CA ARG A 116 -1.04 -15.31 7.38
C ARG A 116 -0.07 -14.79 8.45
N THR A 117 -0.50 -13.82 9.24
CA THR A 117 0.26 -13.24 10.35
C THR A 117 -0.17 -13.72 11.73
N GLY A 118 -1.35 -14.35 11.85
CA GLY A 118 -1.90 -14.75 13.13
C GLY A 118 -3.44 -14.69 13.17
N PRO A 119 -4.03 -14.31 14.31
CA PRO A 119 -5.45 -14.02 14.46
C PRO A 119 -5.95 -12.92 13.51
N MET A 120 -7.23 -12.98 13.12
CA MET A 120 -7.85 -12.05 12.15
C MET A 120 -8.45 -10.79 12.80
N ASP A 121 -8.08 -10.45 14.04
CA ASP A 121 -8.59 -9.30 14.80
C ASP A 121 -7.59 -8.11 14.89
N GLU A 122 -6.58 -8.14 14.01
CA GLU A 122 -5.48 -7.18 13.97
C GLU A 122 -5.68 -6.14 12.87
N ASP A 123 -5.46 -4.86 13.17
CA ASP A 123 -5.32 -3.84 12.12
C ASP A 123 -3.84 -3.55 11.93
N LEU A 124 -3.27 -3.90 10.77
CA LEU A 124 -1.94 -3.47 10.38
C LEU A 124 -2.06 -2.09 9.74
N LEU A 125 -1.26 -1.14 10.20
CA LEU A 125 -1.36 0.29 9.85
C LEU A 125 -0.13 0.80 9.11
N GLY A 126 0.99 0.08 9.19
CA GLY A 126 2.23 0.42 8.52
C GLY A 126 3.06 -0.84 8.28
N VAL A 127 3.85 -0.80 7.22
CA VAL A 127 4.79 -1.85 6.85
C VAL A 127 6.07 -1.23 6.29
N TRP A 128 7.20 -1.84 6.59
CA TRP A 128 8.50 -1.49 6.04
C TRP A 128 9.34 -2.74 5.83
N ALA A 129 10.07 -2.83 4.72
CA ALA A 129 10.96 -3.94 4.40
C ALA A 129 12.40 -3.43 4.19
N ALA A 130 13.36 -4.08 4.84
CA ALA A 130 14.78 -3.86 4.63
C ALA A 130 15.28 -4.69 3.43
N ASP A 131 14.91 -5.97 3.41
CA ASP A 131 15.16 -6.93 2.34
C ASP A 131 14.05 -7.99 2.32
N ARG A 132 14.15 -8.95 1.39
CA ARG A 132 13.15 -10.01 1.18
C ARG A 132 12.89 -10.89 2.41
N ASN A 133 13.84 -10.94 3.33
CA ASN A 133 13.80 -11.76 4.54
C ASN A 133 13.73 -10.94 5.83
N ASP A 134 13.55 -9.63 5.73
CA ASP A 134 13.58 -8.75 6.89
C ASP A 134 12.60 -7.60 6.71
N ALA A 135 11.41 -7.75 7.28
CA ALA A 135 10.35 -6.77 7.20
C ALA A 135 9.57 -6.66 8.52
N TRP A 136 8.98 -5.50 8.74
CA TRP A 136 8.21 -5.20 9.94
C TRP A 136 6.86 -4.62 9.59
N ALA A 137 5.83 -5.09 10.30
CA ALA A 137 4.51 -4.51 10.25
C ALA A 137 4.13 -4.03 11.64
N VAL A 138 3.46 -2.88 11.71
CA VAL A 138 3.02 -2.28 12.98
C VAL A 138 1.53 -2.02 12.92
N GLY A 139 0.88 -2.18 14.06
CA GLY A 139 -0.56 -2.13 14.09
C GLY A 139 -1.13 -2.17 15.49
N ARG A 140 -2.39 -2.59 15.57
CA ARG A 140 -3.10 -2.76 16.82
C ARG A 140 -4.02 -3.96 16.76
N VAL A 141 -4.19 -4.63 17.89
CA VAL A 141 -5.33 -5.52 18.09
C VAL A 141 -6.50 -4.62 18.48
N ALA A 142 -7.55 -4.60 17.67
CA ALA A 142 -8.75 -3.85 17.98
C ALA A 142 -9.69 -4.75 18.77
N ALA A 143 -10.30 -4.24 19.84
CA ALA A 143 -11.39 -4.92 20.54
C ALA A 143 -12.68 -4.89 19.70
N ARG A 144 -12.62 -5.45 18.48
CA ARG A 144 -13.73 -5.49 17.50
C ARG A 144 -14.83 -6.45 17.95
N TYR A 145 -14.51 -7.38 18.85
CA TYR A 145 -15.44 -8.35 19.39
C TYR A 145 -15.52 -8.23 20.92
N PRO A 146 -16.73 -8.19 21.51
CA PRO A 146 -16.91 -8.08 22.97
C PRO A 146 -16.34 -9.29 23.75
N GLU A 147 -15.95 -10.35 23.03
CA GLU A 147 -15.29 -11.55 23.53
C GLU A 147 -13.75 -11.52 23.37
N SER A 148 -13.15 -10.45 22.81
CA SER A 148 -11.70 -10.32 22.77
C SER A 148 -11.19 -10.17 24.20
N ALA A 149 -10.62 -11.24 24.74
CA ALA A 149 -10.12 -11.31 26.12
C ALA A 149 -8.97 -10.32 26.42
N TYR A 150 -8.55 -9.53 25.43
CA TYR A 150 -7.43 -8.61 25.50
C TYR A 150 -7.90 -7.17 25.25
N PRO A 151 -7.51 -6.21 26.11
CA PRO A 151 -7.72 -4.80 25.80
C PRO A 151 -6.97 -4.44 24.51
N ALA A 152 -7.47 -3.45 23.78
CA ALA A 152 -6.79 -2.95 22.60
C ALA A 152 -5.33 -2.60 22.92
N HIS A 153 -4.40 -3.14 22.16
CA HIS A 153 -2.97 -2.94 22.35
C HIS A 153 -2.27 -2.81 21.00
N GLY A 154 -1.13 -2.12 20.99
CA GLY A 154 -0.26 -2.07 19.84
C GLY A 154 0.42 -3.42 19.63
N LEU A 155 0.73 -3.73 18.37
CA LEU A 155 1.51 -4.91 18.00
C LEU A 155 2.59 -4.53 17.01
N ILE A 156 3.64 -5.33 17.01
CA ILE A 156 4.71 -5.31 16.03
C ILE A 156 4.88 -6.76 15.55
N LEU A 157 4.87 -6.95 14.24
CA LEU A 157 5.22 -8.21 13.59
C LEU A 157 6.56 -8.07 12.90
N HIS A 158 7.31 -9.16 12.86
CA HIS A 158 8.56 -9.29 12.14
C HIS A 158 8.50 -10.48 11.18
N TRP A 159 8.93 -10.26 9.94
CA TRP A 159 9.13 -11.27 8.91
C TRP A 159 10.59 -11.68 8.88
N ASP A 160 10.84 -12.98 8.94
CA ASP A 160 12.19 -13.57 8.98
C ASP A 160 12.62 -14.25 7.67
N GLY A 161 11.89 -14.02 6.58
CA GLY A 161 12.06 -14.73 5.31
C GLY A 161 11.18 -15.96 5.16
N SER A 162 10.43 -16.34 6.19
CA SER A 162 9.55 -17.50 6.15
C SER A 162 8.19 -17.29 6.81
N THR A 163 8.14 -16.53 7.90
CA THR A 163 6.90 -16.32 8.64
C THR A 163 6.87 -14.96 9.32
N TRP A 164 5.66 -14.40 9.44
CA TRP A 164 5.41 -13.25 10.28
C TRP A 164 5.17 -13.71 11.71
N SER A 165 5.86 -13.11 12.68
CA SER A 165 5.70 -13.42 14.10
C SER A 165 5.70 -12.17 14.96
N TYR A 166 5.01 -12.22 16.10
CA TYR A 166 5.02 -11.11 17.05
C TYR A 166 6.41 -10.86 17.58
N TRP A 167 6.83 -9.61 17.43
CA TRP A 167 8.03 -9.11 18.07
C TRP A 167 7.78 -8.93 19.58
N ARG A 168 8.74 -9.32 20.40
CA ARG A 168 8.67 -9.26 21.87
C ARG A 168 9.65 -8.25 22.45
#